data_AF-A0A1A3ETB2-F1
#
_entry.id   AF-A0A1A3ETB2-F1
#
_cell.length_a   1.000
_cell.length_b   1.000
_cell.length_c   1.000
_cell.angle_alpha   90.00
_cell.angle_beta   90.00
_cell.angle_gamma   90.00
#
_symmetry.space_group_name_H-M   'P 1'
#
loop_
_entity.id
_entity.type
_entity.pdbx_description
1 polymer ?
#
loop_
_entity_poly.entity_id
_entity_poly.type
_entity_poly.pdbx_seq_one_letter_code
_entity_poly.pdbx_strand_id
1 'polypeptide(L)'
;MKKITTLGVCLIVGIELLALTQQDRRWVLAASGVGLALVLLTLRRALARGPDADTEADADDLGDSLRRWLATTETTIRWSESTRADWDRHLRPMLARRYEMTTGQRRSKDSGAYHATGRMLFGVELWEWVNPNNVVRGGDRQPGPGRAALQEILQKLEQV
;
A
#
# COMPACT_ATOMS: atom_id res chain seq x y z
N MET A 1 10.23 2.39 25.74
CA MET A 1 9.62 1.45 26.72
C MET A 1 9.29 2.09 28.07
N LYS A 2 10.25 2.70 28.80
CA LYS A 2 10.03 3.29 30.14
C LYS A 2 8.85 4.29 30.23
N LYS A 3 8.62 5.08 29.16
CA LYS A 3 7.60 6.14 29.12
C LYS A 3 6.16 5.62 29.04
N ILE A 4 5.93 4.47 28.39
CA ILE A 4 4.61 3.81 28.33
C ILE A 4 4.27 3.23 29.70
N THR A 5 5.28 2.65 30.37
CA THR A 5 5.15 2.18 31.76
C THR A 5 4.83 3.34 32.71
N THR A 6 5.51 4.49 32.57
CA THR A 6 5.20 5.69 33.36
C THR A 6 3.77 6.18 33.11
N LEU A 7 3.29 6.15 31.86
CA LEU A 7 1.92 6.54 31.50
C LEU A 7 0.88 5.60 32.12
N GLY A 8 1.10 4.28 32.02
CA GLY A 8 0.24 3.27 32.61
C GLY A 8 0.19 3.37 34.14
N VAL A 9 1.34 3.54 34.79
CA VAL A 9 1.43 3.75 36.25
C VAL A 9 0.70 5.03 36.66
N CYS A 10 0.84 6.12 35.90
CA CYS A 10 0.15 7.38 36.20
C CYS A 10 -1.37 7.26 36.06
N LEU A 11 -1.84 6.48 35.09
CA LEU A 11 -3.26 6.21 34.86
C LEU A 11 -3.87 5.35 35.98
N ILE A 12 -3.15 4.32 36.42
CA ILE A 12 -3.54 3.46 37.55
C ILE A 12 -3.63 4.28 38.85
N VAL A 13 -2.62 5.10 39.14
CA VAL A 13 -2.61 5.99 40.32
C VAL A 13 -3.76 7.00 40.27
N GLY A 14 -4.09 7.52 39.08
CA GLY A 14 -5.23 8.42 38.87
C GLY A 14 -6.58 7.76 39.16
N ILE A 15 -6.77 6.50 38.75
CA ILE A 15 -7.99 5.73 38.99
C ILE A 15 -8.15 5.40 40.48
N GLU A 16 -7.08 4.98 41.15
CA GLU A 16 -7.07 4.68 42.60
C GLU A 16 -7.42 5.93 43.43
N LEU A 17 -6.86 7.09 43.10
CA LEU A 17 -7.21 8.37 43.74
C LEU A 17 -8.68 8.75 43.51
N LEU A 18 -9.23 8.44 42.34
CA LEU A 18 -10.63 8.71 42.01
C LEU A 18 -11.58 7.80 42.81
N ALA A 19 -11.19 6.54 43.02
CA ALA A 19 -11.92 5.59 43.87
C ALA A 19 -11.91 6.01 45.35
N LEU A 20 -10.77 6.53 45.86
CA LEU A 20 -10.65 7.02 47.23
C LEU A 20 -11.44 8.31 47.49
N THR A 21 -11.62 9.16 46.47
CA THR A 21 -12.35 10.43 46.58
C THR A 21 -13.87 10.31 46.43
N GLN A 22 -14.38 9.16 45.96
CA GLN A 22 -15.81 8.85 45.93
C GLN A 22 -16.42 8.75 47.35
N GLN A 23 -15.60 8.54 48.38
CA GLN A 23 -16.06 8.38 49.76
C GLN A 23 -16.46 9.71 50.44
N ASP A 24 -15.95 10.85 49.96
CA ASP A 24 -16.25 12.17 50.51
C ASP A 24 -16.79 13.12 49.44
N ARG A 25 -18.09 13.43 49.54
CA ARG A 25 -18.85 14.23 48.56
C ARG A 25 -18.25 15.62 48.27
N ARG A 26 -17.40 16.13 49.17
CA ARG A 26 -16.67 17.41 49.02
C ARG A 26 -15.45 17.30 48.09
N TRP A 27 -14.81 16.15 48.00
CA TRP A 27 -13.60 15.96 47.19
C TRP A 27 -13.89 15.55 45.75
N VAL A 28 -15.13 15.17 45.45
CA VAL A 28 -15.59 14.80 44.10
C VAL A 28 -15.32 15.90 43.07
N LEU A 29 -15.57 17.16 43.43
CA LEU A 29 -15.32 18.30 42.53
C LEU A 29 -13.82 18.52 42.29
N ALA A 30 -13.01 18.48 43.34
CA ALA A 30 -11.56 18.61 43.23
C ALA A 30 -10.95 17.44 42.42
N ALA A 31 -11.41 16.21 42.65
CA ALA A 31 -10.98 15.02 41.93
C ALA A 31 -11.35 15.08 40.45
N SER A 32 -12.56 15.55 40.13
CA SER A 32 -12.97 15.75 38.73
C SER A 32 -12.10 16.80 38.01
N GLY A 33 -11.73 17.88 38.72
CA GLY A 33 -10.84 18.91 38.20
C GLY A 33 -9.42 18.40 37.95
N VAL A 34 -8.88 17.59 38.88
CA VAL A 34 -7.56 16.96 38.72
C VAL A 34 -7.55 15.94 37.59
N GLY A 35 -8.61 15.13 37.47
CA GLY A 35 -8.77 14.20 36.35
C GLY A 35 -8.80 14.91 35.00
N LEU A 36 -9.59 15.98 34.89
CA LEU A 36 -9.64 16.80 33.67
C LEU A 36 -8.28 17.45 33.37
N ALA A 37 -7.60 17.99 34.39
CA ALA A 37 -6.28 18.58 34.23
C ALA A 37 -5.23 17.56 33.76
N LEU A 38 -5.27 16.32 34.26
CA LEU A 38 -4.40 15.24 33.80
C LEU A 38 -4.70 14.83 32.35
N VAL A 39 -5.98 14.70 31.98
CA VAL A 39 -6.38 14.41 30.60
C VAL A 39 -5.90 15.53 29.67
N LEU A 40 -6.15 16.79 30.01
CA LEU A 40 -5.67 17.94 29.24
C LEU A 40 -4.15 18.02 29.19
N LEU A 41 -3.43 17.64 30.26
CA LEU A 41 -1.98 17.61 30.29
C LEU A 41 -1.42 16.47 29.42
N THR A 42 -2.06 15.30 29.42
CA THR A 42 -1.68 14.18 28.53
C THR A 42 -1.95 14.52 27.08
N LEU A 43 -3.09 15.14 26.79
CA LEU A 43 -3.45 15.61 25.46
C LEU A 43 -2.47 16.70 25.01
N ARG A 44 -2.21 17.71 25.86
CA ARG A 44 -1.20 18.73 25.60
C ARG A 44 0.18 18.13 25.40
N ARG A 45 0.58 17.12 26.16
CA ARG A 45 1.87 16.42 25.96
C ARG A 45 1.88 15.49 24.75
N ALA A 46 0.75 14.98 24.30
CA ALA A 46 0.63 14.21 23.08
C ALA A 46 0.72 15.16 21.85
N LEU A 47 0.03 16.30 21.91
CA LEU A 47 0.09 17.32 20.86
C LEU A 47 1.42 18.10 20.85
N ALA A 48 2.00 18.41 22.03
CA ALA A 48 3.29 19.10 22.13
C ALA A 48 4.49 18.16 21.93
N ARG A 49 4.28 16.83 22.02
CA ARG A 49 5.17 15.84 21.40
C ARG A 49 4.73 15.60 19.96
N GLY A 50 4.63 16.69 19.20
CA GLY A 50 4.92 16.64 17.78
C GLY A 50 6.29 15.99 17.58
N PRO A 51 6.56 15.44 16.40
CA PRO A 51 7.13 14.11 16.25
C PRO A 51 8.67 14.08 16.35
N ASP A 52 9.31 14.90 17.19
CA ASP A 52 10.77 15.12 17.19
C ASP A 52 11.66 13.92 17.57
N ALA A 53 11.10 12.73 17.86
CA ALA A 53 11.89 11.51 18.02
C ALA A 53 11.64 10.46 16.93
N ASP A 54 10.55 10.61 16.14
CA ASP A 54 10.13 9.68 15.08
C ASP A 54 9.97 10.38 13.70
N THR A 55 10.01 11.72 13.61
CA THR A 55 9.86 12.51 12.34
C THR A 55 11.03 12.34 11.40
N GLU A 56 12.24 12.23 11.95
CA GLU A 56 13.44 12.09 11.12
C GLU A 56 13.47 10.73 10.41
N ALA A 57 12.75 9.73 10.96
CA ALA A 57 12.49 8.45 10.30
C ALA A 57 11.27 8.53 9.36
N ASP A 58 10.13 9.10 9.76
CA ASP A 58 8.88 9.08 8.96
C ASP A 58 8.90 10.02 7.74
N ALA A 59 9.54 11.19 7.84
CA ALA A 59 9.67 12.10 6.69
C ALA A 59 10.67 11.57 5.65
N ASP A 60 11.74 10.92 6.10
CA ASP A 60 12.69 10.26 5.19
C ASP A 60 12.11 8.96 4.63
N ASP A 61 11.32 8.20 5.40
CA ASP A 61 10.58 7.02 4.93
C ASP A 61 9.50 7.38 3.90
N LEU A 62 8.77 8.49 4.09
CA LEU A 62 7.83 8.99 3.08
C LEU A 62 8.58 9.47 1.83
N GLY A 63 9.69 10.19 2.01
CA GLY A 63 10.57 10.58 0.91
C GLY A 63 11.14 9.38 0.15
N ASP A 64 11.59 8.35 0.86
CA ASP A 64 12.17 7.13 0.31
C ASP A 64 11.13 6.25 -0.37
N SER A 65 9.93 6.13 0.21
CA SER A 65 8.83 5.42 -0.42
C SER A 65 8.39 6.11 -1.72
N LEU A 66 8.34 7.45 -1.75
CA LEU A 66 8.09 8.22 -2.97
C LEU A 66 9.22 8.07 -4.00
N ARG A 67 10.49 8.16 -3.58
CA ARG A 67 11.66 7.93 -4.45
C ARG A 67 11.64 6.53 -5.04
N ARG A 68 11.31 5.52 -4.22
CA ARG A 68 11.21 4.12 -4.63
C ARG A 68 10.03 3.89 -5.55
N TRP A 69 8.89 4.51 -5.29
CA TRP A 69 7.73 4.47 -6.17
C TRP A 69 8.02 5.13 -7.52
N LEU A 70 8.67 6.30 -7.53
CA LEU A 70 9.12 6.97 -8.75
C LEU A 70 10.12 6.11 -9.53
N ALA A 71 11.14 5.57 -8.86
CA ALA A 71 12.11 4.68 -9.50
C ALA A 71 11.45 3.42 -10.08
N THR A 72 10.48 2.84 -9.37
CA THR A 72 9.71 1.67 -9.84
C THR A 72 8.83 2.03 -11.04
N THR A 73 8.21 3.20 -11.01
CA THR A 73 7.35 3.68 -12.10
C THR A 73 8.19 4.01 -13.35
N GLU A 74 9.31 4.71 -13.18
CA GLU A 74 10.24 5.05 -14.26
C GLU A 74 10.84 3.81 -14.91
N THR A 75 11.23 2.80 -14.11
CA THR A 75 11.71 1.52 -14.65
C THR A 75 10.63 0.77 -15.42
N THR A 76 9.39 0.76 -14.92
CA THR A 76 8.23 0.17 -15.60
C THR A 76 7.93 0.87 -16.93
N ILE A 77 7.95 2.20 -16.92
CA ILE A 77 7.77 3.05 -18.10
C ILE A 77 8.86 2.76 -19.14
N ARG A 78 10.13 2.75 -18.72
CA ARG A 78 11.26 2.47 -19.61
C ARG A 78 11.15 1.10 -20.27
N TRP A 79 10.70 0.08 -19.56
CA TRP A 79 10.47 -1.26 -20.13
C TRP A 79 9.29 -1.31 -21.10
N SER A 80 8.27 -0.48 -20.89
CA SER A 80 7.13 -0.38 -21.82
C SER A 80 7.51 0.27 -23.15
N GLU A 81 8.52 1.14 -23.12
CA GLU A 81 8.99 1.93 -24.28
C GLU A 81 10.23 1.34 -24.97
N SER A 82 10.88 0.33 -24.39
CA SER A 82 12.10 -0.23 -24.94
C SER A 82 11.82 -1.29 -26.02
N THR A 83 12.03 -2.57 -25.70
CA THR A 83 12.06 -3.66 -26.68
C THR A 83 11.02 -4.71 -26.31
N ARG A 84 10.59 -5.48 -27.30
CA ARG A 84 9.74 -6.65 -27.07
C ARG A 84 10.34 -7.65 -26.07
N ALA A 85 11.68 -7.77 -26.07
CA ALA A 85 12.38 -8.65 -25.12
C ALA A 85 12.24 -8.18 -23.66
N ASP A 86 12.34 -6.87 -23.41
CA ASP A 86 12.15 -6.30 -22.07
C ASP A 86 10.70 -6.44 -21.60
N TRP A 87 9.74 -6.26 -22.52
CA TRP A 87 8.32 -6.50 -22.27
C TRP A 87 8.07 -7.95 -21.84
N ASP A 88 8.58 -8.91 -22.61
CA ASP A 88 8.39 -10.35 -22.35
C ASP A 88 9.04 -10.79 -21.03
N ARG A 89 10.15 -10.15 -20.62
CA ARG A 89 10.87 -10.49 -19.39
C ARG A 89 10.22 -9.90 -18.13
N HIS A 90 9.74 -8.65 -18.18
CA HIS A 90 9.30 -7.93 -16.98
C HIS A 90 7.79 -7.64 -16.94
N LEU A 91 7.20 -7.20 -18.05
CA LEU A 91 5.80 -6.76 -18.09
C LEU A 91 4.82 -7.92 -18.28
N ARG A 92 5.12 -8.86 -19.18
CA ARG A 92 4.23 -10.00 -19.47
C ARG A 92 3.93 -10.88 -18.24
N PRO A 93 4.91 -11.25 -17.38
CA PRO A 93 4.61 -12.03 -16.17
C PRO A 93 3.73 -11.27 -15.18
N MET A 94 3.95 -9.95 -15.04
CA MET A 94 3.16 -9.09 -14.15
C MET A 94 1.71 -8.96 -14.65
N LEU A 95 1.51 -8.71 -15.95
CA LEU A 95 0.20 -8.60 -16.57
C LEU A 95 -0.59 -9.92 -16.50
N ALA A 96 0.05 -11.06 -16.78
CA ALA A 96 -0.60 -12.36 -16.68
C ALA A 96 -1.06 -12.64 -15.25
N ARG A 97 -0.22 -12.35 -14.24
CA ARG A 97 -0.58 -12.53 -12.83
C ARG A 97 -1.73 -11.63 -12.43
N ARG A 98 -1.75 -10.37 -12.88
CA ARG A 98 -2.83 -9.42 -12.58
C ARG A 98 -4.14 -9.86 -13.24
N TYR A 99 -4.10 -10.32 -14.48
CA TYR A 99 -5.24 -10.89 -15.18
C TYR A 99 -5.81 -12.12 -14.46
N GLU A 100 -4.97 -13.05 -14.01
CA GLU A 100 -5.41 -14.21 -13.22
C GLU A 100 -6.08 -13.80 -11.91
N MET A 101 -5.59 -12.74 -11.25
CA MET A 101 -6.16 -12.22 -10.01
C MET A 101 -7.51 -11.51 -10.25
N THR A 102 -7.63 -10.71 -11.31
CA THR A 102 -8.87 -9.95 -11.58
C THR A 102 -9.98 -10.83 -12.14
N THR A 103 -9.65 -11.72 -13.09
CA THR A 103 -10.67 -12.57 -13.72
C THR A 103 -10.97 -13.86 -12.96
N GLY A 104 -10.13 -14.22 -11.97
CA GLY A 104 -10.21 -15.50 -11.26
C GLY A 104 -9.93 -16.73 -12.13
N GLN A 105 -9.62 -16.54 -13.42
CA GLN A 105 -9.32 -17.61 -14.36
C GLN A 105 -7.87 -18.04 -14.18
N ARG A 106 -7.66 -19.24 -13.64
CA ARG A 106 -6.32 -19.82 -13.53
C ARG A 106 -5.99 -20.60 -14.79
N ARG A 107 -4.83 -20.29 -15.36
CA ARG A 107 -4.26 -21.03 -16.49
C ARG A 107 -4.16 -22.55 -16.23
N SER A 108 -3.84 -22.95 -15.00
CA SER A 108 -3.67 -24.36 -14.63
C SER A 108 -4.97 -25.18 -14.66
N LYS A 109 -6.13 -24.53 -14.62
CA LYS A 109 -7.43 -25.19 -14.60
C LYS A 109 -8.00 -25.39 -15.99
N ASP A 110 -7.95 -24.34 -16.83
CA ASP A 110 -8.41 -24.42 -18.22
C ASP A 110 -7.66 -23.39 -19.07
N SER A 111 -6.67 -23.86 -19.84
CA SER A 111 -5.91 -22.98 -20.73
C SER A 111 -6.75 -22.45 -21.91
N GLY A 112 -7.79 -23.17 -22.35
CA GLY A 112 -8.63 -22.76 -23.47
C GLY A 112 -9.55 -21.61 -23.06
N ALA A 113 -10.25 -21.78 -21.94
CA ALA A 113 -11.08 -20.71 -21.36
C ALA A 113 -10.25 -19.48 -20.97
N TYR A 114 -9.04 -19.68 -20.44
CA TYR A 114 -8.10 -18.60 -20.14
C TYR A 114 -7.80 -17.71 -21.38
N HIS A 115 -7.49 -18.33 -22.52
CA HIS A 115 -7.21 -17.60 -23.78
C HIS A 115 -8.47 -17.02 -24.43
N ALA A 116 -9.62 -17.68 -24.28
CA ALA A 116 -10.88 -17.18 -24.80
C ALA A 116 -11.32 -15.91 -24.06
N THR A 117 -11.35 -15.95 -22.73
CA THR A 117 -11.68 -14.81 -21.87
C THR A 117 -10.70 -13.66 -22.08
N GLY A 118 -9.40 -13.95 -22.23
CA GLY A 118 -8.38 -12.94 -22.51
C GLY A 118 -8.62 -12.20 -23.82
N ARG A 119 -8.91 -12.94 -24.91
CA ARG A 119 -9.25 -12.33 -26.20
C ARG A 119 -10.57 -11.56 -26.16
N MET A 120 -11.55 -11.99 -25.36
CA MET A 120 -12.81 -11.27 -25.19
C MET A 120 -12.63 -9.95 -24.43
N LEU A 121 -11.78 -9.94 -23.40
CA LEU A 121 -11.54 -8.75 -22.57
C LEU A 121 -10.66 -7.70 -23.26
N PHE A 122 -9.54 -8.15 -23.85
CA PHE A 122 -8.53 -7.25 -24.41
C PHE A 122 -8.65 -7.06 -25.92
N GLY A 123 -9.30 -7.98 -26.64
CA GLY A 123 -9.16 -8.09 -28.08
C GLY A 123 -7.92 -8.90 -28.48
N VAL A 124 -7.82 -9.27 -29.76
CA VAL A 124 -6.76 -10.17 -30.26
C VAL A 124 -5.39 -9.50 -30.18
N GLU A 125 -5.28 -8.23 -30.58
CA GLU A 125 -4.01 -7.51 -30.67
C GLU A 125 -3.37 -7.27 -29.29
N LEU A 126 -4.15 -6.81 -28.30
CA LEU A 126 -3.65 -6.59 -26.94
C LEU A 126 -3.40 -7.91 -26.19
N TRP A 127 -4.20 -8.95 -26.46
CA TRP A 127 -4.01 -10.25 -25.86
C TRP A 127 -2.65 -10.86 -26.20
N GLU A 128 -2.11 -10.61 -27.39
CA GLU A 128 -0.78 -11.08 -27.77
C GLU A 128 0.33 -10.58 -26.84
N TRP A 129 0.15 -9.45 -26.17
CA TRP A 129 1.12 -8.84 -25.25
C TRP A 129 0.94 -9.28 -23.80
N VAL A 130 -0.26 -9.75 -23.44
CA VAL A 130 -0.59 -10.28 -22.10
C VAL A 130 -0.36 -11.80 -22.03
N ASN A 131 -0.59 -12.51 -23.14
CA ASN A 131 -0.57 -13.97 -23.18
C ASN A 131 0.80 -14.56 -22.80
N PRO A 132 0.94 -15.31 -21.68
CA PRO A 132 2.24 -15.81 -21.25
C PRO A 132 2.91 -16.80 -22.23
N ASN A 133 2.16 -17.35 -23.19
CA ASN A 133 2.70 -18.28 -24.19
C ASN A 133 3.28 -17.61 -25.43
N ASN A 134 3.03 -16.31 -25.65
CA ASN A 134 3.49 -15.60 -26.84
C ASN A 134 4.86 -14.93 -26.60
N VAL A 135 5.83 -15.71 -26.12
CA VAL A 135 7.21 -15.25 -25.88
C VAL A 135 8.10 -15.66 -27.05
N VAL A 136 8.72 -14.68 -27.71
CA VAL A 136 9.61 -14.94 -28.85
C VAL A 136 11.06 -14.81 -28.40
N ARG A 137 11.82 -15.92 -28.36
CA ARG A 137 13.27 -15.89 -28.13
C ARG A 137 13.95 -15.23 -29.34
N GLY A 138 14.49 -14.02 -29.16
CA GLY A 138 15.17 -13.26 -30.22
C GLY A 138 14.46 -11.97 -30.64
N GLY A 139 13.42 -11.54 -29.92
CA GLY A 139 12.72 -10.27 -30.13
C GLY A 139 13.49 -9.01 -29.72
N ASP A 140 14.78 -9.12 -29.38
CA ASP A 140 15.60 -8.05 -28.80
C ASP A 140 15.69 -6.78 -29.68
N ARG A 141 15.41 -6.91 -30.99
CA ARG A 141 15.42 -5.79 -31.95
C ARG A 141 14.03 -5.32 -32.38
N GLN A 142 12.96 -5.99 -31.97
CA GLN A 142 11.61 -5.55 -32.30
C GLN A 142 11.15 -4.47 -31.32
N PRO A 143 10.55 -3.37 -31.81
CA PRO A 143 9.96 -2.39 -30.93
C PRO A 143 8.88 -3.05 -30.07
N GLY A 144 8.83 -2.67 -28.79
CA GLY A 144 7.75 -3.07 -27.91
C GLY A 144 6.41 -2.45 -28.34
N PRO A 145 5.29 -2.89 -27.74
CA PRO A 145 3.96 -2.34 -28.06
C PRO A 145 3.76 -0.89 -27.59
N GLY A 146 4.72 -0.35 -26.82
CA GLY A 146 4.72 1.02 -26.34
C GLY A 146 3.85 1.23 -25.10
N ARG A 147 3.95 2.44 -24.54
CA ARG A 147 3.21 2.83 -23.33
C ARG A 147 1.69 2.82 -23.53
N ALA A 148 1.21 3.21 -24.71
CA ALA A 148 -0.22 3.28 -25.01
C ALA A 148 -0.92 1.92 -24.85
N ALA A 149 -0.30 0.84 -25.36
CA ALA A 149 -0.83 -0.52 -25.21
C ALA A 149 -0.83 -0.98 -23.75
N LEU A 150 0.23 -0.66 -22.98
CA LEU A 150 0.27 -0.95 -21.55
C LEU A 150 -0.88 -0.26 -20.80
N GLN A 151 -1.08 1.03 -21.07
CA GLN A 151 -2.14 1.81 -20.46
C GLN A 151 -3.52 1.23 -20.78
N GLU A 152 -3.78 0.85 -22.03
CA GLU A 152 -5.05 0.27 -22.43
C GLU A 152 -5.30 -1.10 -21.77
N ILE A 153 -4.29 -1.96 -21.69
CA ILE A 153 -4.39 -3.25 -20.98
C ILE A 153 -4.71 -3.03 -19.51
N LEU A 154 -4.01 -2.11 -18.84
CA LEU A 154 -4.24 -1.82 -17.42
C LEU A 154 -5.63 -1.21 -17.18
N GLN A 155 -6.08 -0.32 -18.06
CA GLN A 155 -7.41 0.29 -17.97
C GLN A 155 -8.51 -0.77 -18.13
N LYS A 156 -8.36 -1.69 -19.09
CA LYS A 156 -9.31 -2.80 -19.26
C LYS A 156 -9.30 -3.76 -18.07
N LEU A 157 -8.13 -4.00 -17.45
CA LEU A 157 -8.03 -4.81 -16.23
C LEU A 157 -8.71 -4.16 -15.01
N GLU A 158 -8.77 -2.84 -14.95
CA GLU A 158 -9.43 -2.10 -13.87
C GLU A 158 -10.96 -2.07 -14.01
N GLN A 159 -11.47 -2.24 -15.24
CA GLN A 159 -12.91 -2.19 -15.54
C GLN A 159 -13.64 -3.53 -15.37
N VAL A 160 -12.91 -4.59 -15.01
CA VAL A 160 -13.46 -5.94 -14.76
C VAL A 160 -13.78 -6.11 -13.28
#